data_AF-A0A816ABW9-F1
#
_entry.id   AF-A0A816ABW9-F1
#
_cell.length_a   1.000
_cell.length_b   1.000
_cell.length_c   1.000
_cell.angle_alpha   90.00
_cell.angle_beta   90.00
_cell.angle_gamma   90.00
#
_symmetry.space_group_name_H-M   'P 1'
#
loop_
_entity.id
_entity.type
_entity.pdbx_description
1 polymer ?
#
loop_
_entity_poly.entity_id
_entity_poly.type
_entity_poly.pdbx_seq_one_letter_code
_entity_poly.pdbx_strand_id
1 'polypeptide(L)'
;YNGILNRTQTKNITVSINASDVQGVSQVWSIPIIVRPTTNNYRLTDGYKIISVLYVNGYNNALTNQALGSIYVNDLDDWSRATNSYQVISSTAGTFTANGSGLNGYLAASSTLYPGSYTVQTRVVKNSFTATGTVDLDVQSVDSEFVRQAATIRIQGEYPESLIDPTFGRRTNKLRSALAQILIVTVDTIQILTIRSAPSTQIMNPLLPPLPFDQQKQQALTDVIFYVPNMAKELIENTLNTNLALFLSRYGIRATASGPNPCTNYGCPTGTTCRYDRTIQPLPYLVDTNLTSFVGINILDSADCVNSSTSVQPP
;
A
#
# COMPACT_ATOMS: atom_id res chain seq x y z
N TYR A 1 10.95 30.46 11.97
CA TYR A 1 12.20 30.01 11.33
C TYR A 1 13.17 31.18 11.33
N ASN A 2 14.39 31.02 11.86
CA ASN A 2 15.43 32.07 11.87
C ASN A 2 16.01 32.33 10.45
N GLY A 3 15.16 32.38 9.42
CA GLY A 3 15.53 32.67 8.04
C GLY A 3 16.23 31.56 7.25
N ILE A 4 16.70 30.48 7.89
CA ILE A 4 17.43 29.40 7.21
C ILE A 4 16.60 28.12 7.21
N LEU A 5 16.28 27.63 6.01
CA LEU A 5 15.65 26.33 5.80
C LEU A 5 16.73 25.27 5.66
N ASN A 6 16.69 24.23 6.50
CA ASN A 6 17.60 23.10 6.44
C ASN A 6 16.81 21.80 6.29
N ARG A 7 16.97 21.12 5.14
CA ARG A 7 16.26 19.87 4.82
C ARG A 7 16.51 18.77 5.86
N THR A 8 17.69 18.72 6.48
CA THR A 8 17.99 17.67 7.48
C THR A 8 17.25 17.88 8.80
N GLN A 9 16.72 19.08 9.04
CA GLN A 9 15.90 19.41 10.21
C GLN A 9 14.42 19.47 9.85
N THR A 10 14.08 19.97 8.67
CA THR A 10 12.69 20.09 8.21
C THR A 10 12.60 19.88 6.71
N LYS A 11 11.92 18.80 6.30
CA LYS A 11 11.74 18.44 4.89
C LYS A 11 10.48 19.06 4.28
N ASN A 12 9.42 19.16 5.08
CA ASN A 12 8.11 19.66 4.67
C ASN A 12 7.67 20.76 5.66
N ILE A 13 7.22 21.88 5.12
CA ILE A 13 6.67 22.99 5.89
C ILE A 13 5.28 23.26 5.32
N THR A 14 4.29 23.40 6.20
CA THR A 14 2.97 23.88 5.78
C THR A 14 2.85 25.33 6.19
N VAL A 15 2.60 26.21 5.21
CA VAL A 15 2.33 27.63 5.46
C VAL A 15 0.84 27.86 5.30
N SER A 16 0.19 28.30 6.38
CA SER A 16 -1.22 28.69 6.33
C SER A 16 -1.33 30.17 5.99
N ILE A 17 -2.03 30.47 4.90
CA ILE A 17 -2.36 31.82 4.47
C ILE A 17 -3.82 32.06 4.82
N ASN A 18 -4.07 33.03 5.69
CA ASN A 18 -5.41 33.55 5.93
C ASN A 18 -5.63 34.71 4.97
N ALA A 19 -6.59 34.58 4.05
CA ALA A 19 -7.03 35.68 3.22
C ALA A 19 -8.43 36.10 3.63
N SER A 20 -8.62 37.41 3.78
CA SER A 20 -9.92 38.01 4.06
C SER A 20 -10.26 39.04 2.99
N ASP A 21 -11.53 39.10 2.61
CA ASP A 21 -12.03 40.19 1.77
C ASP A 21 -12.46 41.41 2.61
N VAL A 22 -12.84 42.49 1.92
CA VAL A 22 -13.32 43.73 2.55
C VAL A 22 -14.66 43.57 3.27
N GLN A 23 -15.34 42.44 3.09
CA GLN A 23 -16.64 42.11 3.72
C GLN A 23 -16.45 41.23 4.96
N GLY A 24 -15.20 40.87 5.30
CA GLY A 24 -14.87 40.08 6.47
C GLY A 24 -14.99 38.57 6.28
N VAL A 25 -15.26 38.09 5.06
CA VAL A 25 -15.19 36.66 4.75
C VAL A 25 -13.72 36.27 4.70
N SER A 26 -13.34 35.26 5.49
CA SER A 26 -11.97 34.76 5.50
C SER A 26 -11.91 33.28 5.14
N GLN A 27 -10.87 32.92 4.40
CA GLN A 27 -10.55 31.55 4.06
C GLN A 27 -9.08 31.28 4.38
N VAL A 28 -8.83 30.17 5.06
CA VAL A 28 -7.47 29.71 5.36
C VAL A 28 -7.07 28.65 4.33
N TRP A 29 -6.00 28.93 3.60
CA TRP A 29 -5.36 27.96 2.71
C TRP A 29 -4.05 27.49 3.31
N SER A 30 -3.68 26.25 3.03
CA SER A 30 -2.40 25.68 3.46
C SER A 30 -1.59 25.30 2.24
N ILE A 31 -0.41 25.90 2.09
CA ILE A 31 0.54 25.62 1.01
C ILE A 31 1.63 24.69 1.54
N PRO A 32 1.79 23.49 0.97
CA PRO A 32 2.93 22.64 1.29
C PRO A 32 4.19 23.18 0.58
N ILE A 33 5.23 23.40 1.36
CA ILE A 33 6.57 23.79 0.89
C ILE A 33 7.50 22.62 1.16
N ILE A 34 8.19 22.18 0.11
CA ILE A 34 9.20 21.12 0.18
C ILE A 34 10.59 21.78 0.19
N VAL A 35 11.35 21.52 1.24
CA VAL A 35 12.70 22.10 1.40
C VAL A 35 13.70 21.29 0.59
N ARG A 36 14.30 21.89 -0.45
CA ARG A 36 15.37 21.27 -1.25
C ARG A 36 16.72 21.29 -0.49
N PRO A 37 17.59 20.28 -0.62
CA PRO A 37 18.92 20.36 -0.03
C PRO A 37 19.77 21.46 -0.69
N THR A 38 20.62 22.12 0.09
CA THR A 38 21.63 23.07 -0.40
C THR A 38 22.94 22.36 -0.76
N THR A 39 23.25 21.23 -0.13
CA THR A 39 24.39 20.36 -0.45
C THR A 39 24.01 18.89 -0.25
N ASN A 40 24.60 18.00 -1.05
CA ASN A 40 24.31 16.57 -1.06
C ASN A 40 25.46 15.73 -0.45
N ASN A 41 26.09 16.25 0.61
CA ASN A 41 27.36 15.70 1.15
C ASN A 41 27.17 14.87 2.43
N TYR A 42 25.92 14.54 2.80
CA TYR A 42 25.67 13.69 3.95
C TYR A 42 26.10 12.25 3.67
N ARG A 43 26.83 11.67 4.62
CA ARG A 43 27.30 10.30 4.55
C ARG A 43 26.11 9.34 4.62
N LEU A 44 26.10 8.36 3.73
CA LEU A 44 25.19 7.21 3.83
C LEU A 44 25.60 6.31 5.00
N THR A 45 24.62 5.79 5.72
CA THR A 45 24.83 4.67 6.64
C THR A 45 23.95 3.49 6.26
N ASP A 46 24.36 2.31 6.71
CA ASP A 46 23.69 1.06 6.38
C ASP A 46 22.20 1.12 6.74
N GLY A 47 21.39 0.47 5.92
CA GLY A 47 19.95 0.40 6.09
C GLY A 47 19.46 -1.04 6.06
N TYR A 48 18.26 -1.22 6.60
CA TYR A 48 17.60 -2.52 6.67
C TYR A 48 16.13 -2.38 6.29
N LYS A 49 15.61 -3.36 5.55
CA LYS A 49 14.24 -3.39 5.06
C LYS A 49 13.69 -4.81 5.05
N ILE A 50 12.40 -4.93 5.35
CA ILE A 50 11.66 -6.19 5.25
C ILE A 50 10.70 -6.10 4.06
N ILE A 51 10.68 -7.11 3.19
CA ILE A 51 9.74 -7.21 2.08
C ILE A 51 8.92 -8.49 2.25
N SER A 52 7.60 -8.35 2.34
CA SER A 52 6.69 -9.49 2.28
C SER A 52 6.12 -9.59 0.87
N VAL A 53 6.27 -10.74 0.23
CA VAL A 53 5.81 -11.02 -1.13
C VAL A 53 4.78 -12.12 -1.09
N LEU A 54 3.60 -11.88 -1.66
CA LEU A 54 2.55 -12.85 -1.80
C LEU A 54 2.06 -12.88 -3.25
N TYR A 55 2.04 -14.07 -3.85
CA TYR A 55 1.57 -14.26 -5.22
C TYR A 55 0.67 -15.48 -5.36
N VAL A 56 -0.08 -15.55 -6.46
CA VAL A 56 -0.98 -16.68 -6.75
C VAL A 56 -0.21 -17.84 -7.37
N ASN A 57 -0.45 -19.07 -6.94
CA ASN A 57 0.15 -20.27 -7.52
C ASN A 57 0.02 -20.27 -9.06
N GLY A 58 1.15 -20.44 -9.75
CA GLY A 58 1.26 -20.32 -11.21
C GLY A 58 1.63 -18.92 -11.74
N TYR A 59 1.67 -17.89 -10.89
CA TYR A 59 2.06 -16.51 -11.25
C TYR A 59 3.46 -16.13 -10.75
N ASN A 60 4.27 -17.08 -10.32
CA ASN A 60 5.66 -16.85 -9.86
C ASN A 60 6.53 -16.16 -10.92
N ASN A 61 6.31 -16.44 -12.21
CA ASN A 61 7.03 -15.76 -13.29
C ASN A 61 6.65 -14.29 -13.43
N ALA A 62 5.46 -13.88 -12.97
CA ALA A 62 4.99 -12.50 -13.04
C ALA A 62 5.77 -11.56 -12.12
N LEU A 63 6.54 -12.10 -11.16
CA LEU A 63 7.43 -11.32 -10.29
C LEU A 63 8.80 -11.03 -10.93
N THR A 64 9.13 -11.67 -12.05
CA THR A 64 10.41 -11.47 -12.72
C THR A 64 10.54 -10.03 -13.20
N ASN A 65 11.64 -9.38 -12.84
CA ASN A 65 11.92 -7.97 -13.10
C ASN A 65 10.87 -6.99 -12.55
N GLN A 66 9.98 -7.40 -11.65
CA GLN A 66 9.06 -6.49 -10.99
C GLN A 66 9.69 -5.88 -9.76
N ALA A 67 9.43 -4.59 -9.53
CA ALA A 67 9.83 -3.92 -8.30
C ALA A 67 9.18 -4.59 -7.09
N LEU A 68 10.00 -5.10 -6.18
CA LEU A 68 9.59 -5.69 -4.91
C LEU A 68 9.60 -4.67 -3.76
N GLY A 69 10.36 -3.60 -3.93
CA GLY A 69 10.48 -2.50 -2.98
C GLY A 69 11.75 -1.69 -3.22
N SER A 70 11.76 -0.43 -2.74
CA SER A 70 12.97 0.41 -2.81
C SER A 70 14.05 -0.11 -1.85
N ILE A 71 15.31 0.01 -2.26
CA ILE A 71 16.46 -0.36 -1.44
C ILE A 71 16.73 0.77 -0.47
N TYR A 72 16.68 0.47 0.83
CA TYR A 72 16.80 1.46 1.87
C TYR A 72 18.21 1.52 2.46
N VAL A 73 18.73 2.75 2.52
CA VAL A 73 19.90 3.16 3.29
C VAL A 73 19.54 4.42 4.06
N ASN A 74 20.19 4.63 5.19
CA ASN A 74 20.00 5.83 5.98
C ASN A 74 20.71 6.99 5.28
N ASP A 75 19.91 7.96 4.81
CA ASP A 75 20.39 9.16 4.14
C ASP A 75 19.61 10.38 4.67
N LEU A 76 20.33 11.29 5.31
CA LEU A 76 19.76 12.54 5.81
C LEU A 76 19.33 13.46 4.64
N ASP A 77 19.94 13.29 3.46
CA ASP A 77 19.54 13.95 2.22
C ASP A 77 19.07 12.94 1.17
N ASP A 78 17.82 12.54 1.33
CA ASP A 78 17.12 11.58 0.46
C ASP A 78 16.69 12.14 -0.91
N TRP A 79 16.98 13.40 -1.22
CA TRP A 79 16.58 14.01 -2.49
C TRP A 79 17.25 13.35 -3.71
N SER A 80 18.46 12.83 -3.52
CA SER A 80 19.29 12.28 -4.60
C SER A 80 19.21 10.76 -4.75
N ARG A 81 18.26 10.09 -4.07
CA ARG A 81 18.11 8.62 -4.11
C ARG A 81 18.09 8.06 -5.54
N ALA A 82 17.32 8.69 -6.44
CA ALA A 82 17.20 8.24 -7.83
C ALA A 82 18.52 8.29 -8.63
N THR A 83 19.49 9.10 -8.20
CA THR A 83 20.79 9.28 -8.85
C THR A 83 21.92 8.47 -8.20
N ASN A 84 21.65 7.80 -7.08
CA ASN A 84 22.63 6.90 -6.45
C ASN A 84 22.87 5.68 -7.34
N SER A 85 24.05 5.07 -7.21
CA SER A 85 24.35 3.79 -7.84
C SER A 85 24.00 2.65 -6.90
N TYR A 86 23.31 1.64 -7.40
CA TYR A 86 22.88 0.47 -6.64
C TYR A 86 23.41 -0.79 -7.31
N GLN A 87 24.03 -1.66 -6.52
CA GLN A 87 24.56 -2.94 -6.99
C GLN A 87 24.25 -4.04 -5.98
N VAL A 88 23.55 -5.09 -6.41
CA VAL A 88 23.40 -6.30 -5.60
C VAL A 88 24.78 -6.95 -5.45
N ILE A 89 25.22 -7.16 -4.22
CA ILE A 89 26.55 -7.72 -3.90
C ILE A 89 26.47 -9.16 -3.39
N SER A 90 25.36 -9.55 -2.77
CA SER A 90 25.12 -10.92 -2.32
C SER A 90 23.63 -11.21 -2.15
N SER A 91 23.26 -12.48 -2.28
CA SER A 91 21.96 -13.01 -1.87
C SER A 91 22.15 -14.40 -1.25
N THR A 92 21.31 -14.76 -0.27
CA THR A 92 21.34 -16.12 0.32
C THR A 92 20.88 -17.20 -0.64
N ALA A 93 19.94 -16.86 -1.52
CA ALA A 93 19.44 -17.68 -2.61
C ALA A 93 18.86 -16.76 -3.71
N GLY A 94 18.54 -17.32 -4.88
CA GLY A 94 17.94 -16.57 -5.99
C GLY A 94 18.88 -15.53 -6.62
N THR A 95 18.44 -14.94 -7.74
CA THR A 95 19.17 -13.88 -8.44
C THR A 95 18.37 -12.60 -8.42
N PHE A 96 19.02 -11.49 -8.11
CA PHE A 96 18.38 -10.19 -7.91
C PHE A 96 19.12 -9.07 -8.63
N THR A 97 18.38 -8.03 -9.01
CA THR A 97 18.92 -6.75 -9.51
C THR A 97 18.38 -5.59 -8.68
N ALA A 98 19.04 -4.44 -8.79
CA ALA A 98 18.62 -3.19 -8.15
C ALA A 98 17.89 -2.23 -9.11
N ASN A 99 17.30 -2.76 -10.20
CA ASN A 99 16.62 -2.00 -11.25
C ASN A 99 15.22 -2.57 -11.56
N GLY A 100 14.43 -2.83 -10.52
CA GLY A 100 13.10 -3.42 -10.64
C GLY A 100 12.13 -2.54 -11.42
N SER A 101 11.41 -3.14 -12.37
CA SER A 101 10.49 -2.44 -13.30
C SER A 101 11.16 -1.26 -14.03
N GLY A 102 12.48 -1.31 -14.22
CA GLY A 102 13.28 -0.22 -14.81
C GLY A 102 13.55 0.97 -13.87
N LEU A 103 13.17 0.87 -12.59
CA LEU A 103 13.37 1.90 -11.58
C LEU A 103 14.70 1.67 -10.85
N ASN A 104 15.64 2.62 -10.98
CA ASN A 104 16.92 2.57 -10.27
C ASN A 104 16.70 2.59 -8.74
N GLY A 105 17.38 1.68 -8.04
CA GLY A 105 17.28 1.54 -6.59
C GLY A 105 16.09 0.73 -6.10
N TYR A 106 15.38 0.02 -6.98
CA TYR A 106 14.33 -0.93 -6.61
C TYR A 106 14.82 -2.36 -6.76
N LEU A 107 14.64 -3.16 -5.72
CA LEU A 107 14.99 -4.57 -5.76
C LEU A 107 14.02 -5.34 -6.65
N ALA A 108 14.53 -6.24 -7.49
CA ALA A 108 13.73 -7.18 -8.26
C ALA A 108 14.41 -8.53 -8.39
N ALA A 109 13.62 -9.59 -8.49
CA ALA A 109 14.12 -10.90 -8.86
C ALA A 109 14.47 -10.92 -10.36
N SER A 110 15.67 -11.38 -10.70
CA SER A 110 16.12 -11.52 -12.11
C SER A 110 15.59 -12.78 -12.78
N SER A 111 15.06 -13.72 -11.98
CA SER A 111 14.48 -14.98 -12.40
C SER A 111 13.23 -15.28 -11.57
N THR A 112 12.60 -16.42 -11.84
CA THR A 112 11.46 -16.92 -11.08
C THR A 112 11.74 -16.91 -9.58
N LEU A 113 10.88 -16.25 -8.82
CA LEU A 113 10.96 -16.18 -7.36
C LEU A 113 10.05 -17.25 -6.74
N TYR A 114 10.63 -18.17 -5.98
CA TYR A 114 9.90 -19.25 -5.32
C TYR A 114 9.60 -18.89 -3.85
N PRO A 115 8.66 -19.61 -3.19
CA PRO A 115 8.38 -19.38 -1.78
C PRO A 115 9.61 -19.71 -0.92
N GLY A 116 9.85 -18.89 0.10
CA GLY A 116 10.99 -19.01 0.98
C GLY A 116 11.48 -17.67 1.51
N SER A 117 12.51 -17.72 2.35
CA SER A 117 13.13 -16.54 2.93
C SER A 117 14.47 -16.24 2.25
N TYR A 118 14.68 -14.97 1.90
CA TYR A 118 15.88 -14.50 1.20
C TYR A 118 16.46 -13.30 1.92
N THR A 119 17.79 -13.20 1.99
CA THR A 119 18.47 -11.98 2.42
C THR A 119 19.31 -11.49 1.25
N VAL A 120 19.09 -10.24 0.84
CA VAL A 120 19.82 -9.59 -0.26
C VAL A 120 20.57 -8.39 0.28
N GLN A 121 21.86 -8.31 -0.02
CA GLN A 121 22.66 -7.14 0.30
C GLN A 121 22.96 -6.36 -0.99
N THR A 122 22.77 -5.05 -0.91
CA THR A 122 23.02 -4.12 -1.99
C THR A 122 24.00 -3.06 -1.54
N ARG A 123 25.04 -2.83 -2.32
CA ARG A 123 25.91 -1.68 -2.18
C ARG A 123 25.24 -0.45 -2.80
N VAL A 124 25.13 0.62 -2.01
CA VAL A 124 24.61 1.92 -2.45
C VAL A 124 25.75 2.92 -2.43
N VAL A 125 25.99 3.59 -3.55
CA VAL A 125 27.03 4.60 -3.70
C VAL A 125 26.40 5.95 -4.01
N LYS A 126 26.72 6.94 -3.19
CA LYS A 126 26.34 8.35 -3.33
C LYS A 126 27.59 9.20 -3.27
N ASN A 127 27.97 9.82 -4.39
CA ASN A 127 29.26 10.50 -4.54
C ASN A 127 30.42 9.56 -4.13
N SER A 128 31.19 9.92 -3.10
CA SER A 128 32.27 9.09 -2.53
C SER A 128 31.84 8.27 -1.32
N PHE A 129 30.58 8.33 -0.90
CA PHE A 129 30.06 7.57 0.23
C PHE A 129 29.46 6.24 -0.23
N THR A 130 29.73 5.19 0.53
CA THR A 130 29.19 3.84 0.30
C THR A 130 28.51 3.34 1.57
N ALA A 131 27.36 2.70 1.40
CA ALA A 131 26.64 1.98 2.45
C ALA A 131 26.06 0.67 1.91
N THR A 132 25.64 -0.19 2.82
CA THR A 132 24.97 -1.45 2.50
C THR A 132 23.50 -1.36 2.88
N GLY A 133 22.62 -1.57 1.90
CA GLY A 133 21.21 -1.84 2.14
C GLY A 133 21.00 -3.35 2.26
N THR A 134 20.47 -3.80 3.40
CA THR A 134 20.11 -5.21 3.63
C THR A 134 18.60 -5.35 3.52
N VAL A 135 18.16 -6.34 2.73
CA VAL A 135 16.74 -6.62 2.52
C VAL A 135 16.45 -8.07 2.89
N ASP A 136 15.56 -8.28 3.84
CA ASP A 136 15.01 -9.60 4.14
C ASP A 136 13.65 -9.75 3.46
N LEU A 137 13.54 -10.76 2.61
CA LEU A 137 12.33 -11.07 1.86
C LEU A 137 11.70 -12.33 2.42
N ASP A 138 10.40 -12.28 2.68
CA ASP A 138 9.57 -13.47 2.93
C ASP A 138 8.61 -13.64 1.74
N VAL A 139 8.76 -14.73 1.01
CA VAL A 139 7.99 -15.03 -0.20
C VAL A 139 7.04 -16.18 0.09
N GLN A 140 5.75 -15.93 -0.15
CA GLN A 140 4.68 -16.89 0.04
C GLN A 140 3.84 -16.99 -1.23
N SER A 141 3.20 -18.14 -1.42
CA SER A 141 2.23 -18.35 -2.48
C SER A 141 0.90 -18.85 -1.93
N VAL A 142 -0.18 -18.53 -2.63
CA VAL A 142 -1.55 -18.93 -2.26
C VAL A 142 -2.29 -19.47 -3.47
N ASP A 143 -3.29 -20.31 -3.22
CA ASP A 143 -4.16 -20.79 -4.28
C ASP A 143 -5.08 -19.68 -4.80
N SER A 144 -5.40 -19.75 -6.09
CA SER A 144 -6.31 -18.78 -6.72
C SER A 144 -7.70 -18.80 -6.09
N GLU A 145 -8.12 -19.94 -5.53
CA GLU A 145 -9.38 -20.07 -4.79
C GLU A 145 -9.41 -19.21 -3.53
N PHE A 146 -8.27 -19.05 -2.83
CA PHE A 146 -8.21 -18.20 -1.63
C PHE A 146 -8.45 -16.73 -2.00
N VAL A 147 -8.01 -16.32 -3.19
CA VAL A 147 -8.24 -14.99 -3.72
C VAL A 147 -9.72 -14.76 -4.06
N ARG A 148 -10.39 -15.78 -4.63
CA ARG A 148 -11.82 -15.73 -4.94
C ARG A 148 -12.66 -15.64 -3.67
N GLN A 149 -12.30 -16.40 -2.64
CA GLN A 149 -12.99 -16.45 -1.35
C GLN A 149 -12.55 -15.35 -0.37
N ALA A 150 -11.65 -14.45 -0.76
CA ALA A 150 -11.17 -13.41 0.15
C ALA A 150 -12.27 -12.39 0.49
N ALA A 151 -12.27 -11.91 1.72
CA ALA A 151 -13.09 -10.80 2.16
C ALA A 151 -12.35 -9.47 2.01
N THR A 152 -13.10 -8.38 1.83
CA THR A 152 -12.53 -7.02 1.77
C THR A 152 -13.02 -6.20 2.96
N ILE A 153 -12.13 -5.49 3.65
CA ILE A 153 -12.49 -4.45 4.63
C ILE A 153 -11.95 -3.09 4.16
N ARG A 154 -12.80 -2.07 4.18
CA ARG A 154 -12.46 -0.70 3.82
C ARG A 154 -12.15 0.12 5.06
N ILE A 155 -10.97 0.74 5.07
CA ILE A 155 -10.45 1.58 6.14
C ILE A 155 -10.39 3.01 5.65
N GLN A 156 -10.92 3.94 6.44
CA GLN A 156 -10.81 5.38 6.20
C GLN A 156 -9.74 6.01 7.09
N GLY A 157 -9.05 7.02 6.58
CA GLY A 157 -8.08 7.77 7.37
C GLY A 157 -6.66 7.20 7.31
N GLU A 158 -6.43 6.17 6.51
CA GLU A 158 -5.17 5.44 6.40
C GLU A 158 -4.81 5.25 4.93
N TYR A 159 -3.52 5.40 4.63
CA TYR A 159 -2.94 5.01 3.34
C TYR A 159 -2.40 3.58 3.44
N PRO A 160 -2.23 2.86 2.31
CA PRO A 160 -1.59 1.54 2.33
C PRO A 160 -0.24 1.54 3.05
N GLU A 161 0.57 2.58 2.82
CA GLU A 161 1.90 2.77 3.41
C GLU A 161 1.84 2.90 4.94
N SER A 162 0.83 3.62 5.47
CA SER A 162 0.70 3.80 6.92
C SER A 162 0.24 2.53 7.65
N LEU A 163 -0.34 1.57 6.92
CA LEU A 163 -0.67 0.27 7.49
C LEU A 163 0.57 -0.60 7.68
N ILE A 164 1.46 -0.65 6.69
CA ILE A 164 2.63 -1.54 6.69
C ILE A 164 3.84 -0.97 7.43
N ASP A 165 3.99 0.36 7.48
CA ASP A 165 5.16 0.99 8.10
C ASP A 165 5.14 0.79 9.64
N PRO A 166 6.19 0.16 10.21
CA PRO A 166 6.25 -0.13 11.63
C PRO A 166 6.32 1.13 12.51
N THR A 167 6.74 2.27 11.97
CA THR A 167 6.84 3.55 12.70
C THR A 167 5.47 4.14 13.04
N PHE A 168 4.40 3.74 12.34
CA PHE A 168 3.02 4.09 12.67
C PHE A 168 2.36 3.13 13.68
N GLY A 169 3.16 2.42 14.48
CA GLY A 169 2.67 1.61 15.60
C GLY A 169 2.08 0.26 15.17
N ARG A 170 2.67 -0.34 14.12
CA ARG A 170 2.32 -1.67 13.59
C ARG A 170 0.82 -1.83 13.32
N ARG A 171 0.25 -0.91 12.54
CA ARG A 171 -1.20 -0.85 12.23
C ARG A 171 -1.72 -2.15 11.61
N THR A 172 -0.96 -2.79 10.72
CA THR A 172 -1.32 -4.11 10.16
C THR A 172 -1.52 -5.18 11.24
N ASN A 173 -0.69 -5.23 12.29
CA ASN A 173 -0.85 -6.20 13.37
C ASN A 173 -2.10 -5.90 14.23
N LYS A 174 -2.39 -4.61 14.45
CA LYS A 174 -3.64 -4.19 15.11
C LYS A 174 -4.86 -4.59 14.29
N LEU A 175 -4.80 -4.43 12.97
CA LEU A 175 -5.86 -4.86 12.06
C LEU A 175 -6.06 -6.38 12.12
N ARG A 176 -4.99 -7.17 12.01
CA ARG A 176 -5.07 -8.65 12.13
C ARG A 176 -5.66 -9.08 13.47
N SER A 177 -5.26 -8.40 14.56
CA SER A 177 -5.81 -8.66 15.90
C SER A 177 -7.30 -8.32 15.99
N ALA A 178 -7.72 -7.20 15.41
CA ALA A 178 -9.13 -6.80 15.36
C ALA A 178 -9.98 -7.81 14.56
N LEU A 179 -9.50 -8.20 13.38
CA LEU A 179 -10.13 -9.21 12.53
C LEU A 179 -10.26 -10.54 13.28
N ALA A 180 -9.17 -11.03 13.88
CA ALA A 180 -9.14 -12.28 14.63
C ALA A 180 -10.15 -12.28 15.79
N GLN A 181 -10.21 -11.20 16.56
CA GLN A 181 -11.12 -11.09 17.71
C GLN A 181 -12.59 -11.02 17.29
N ILE A 182 -12.92 -10.28 16.22
CA ILE A 182 -14.30 -10.14 15.75
C ILE A 182 -14.79 -11.42 15.07
N LEU A 183 -13.92 -12.10 14.32
CA LEU A 183 -14.23 -13.34 13.62
C LEU A 183 -14.09 -14.59 14.51
N ILE A 184 -13.58 -14.44 15.74
CA ILE A 184 -13.35 -15.52 16.69
C ILE A 184 -12.39 -16.58 16.10
N VAL A 185 -11.27 -16.10 15.55
CA VAL A 185 -10.19 -16.93 15.00
C VAL A 185 -8.85 -16.48 15.57
N THR A 186 -7.78 -17.24 15.27
CA THR A 186 -6.43 -16.85 15.67
C THR A 186 -5.86 -15.75 14.75
N VAL A 187 -4.88 -14.98 15.23
CA VAL A 187 -4.24 -13.93 14.42
C VAL A 187 -3.48 -14.52 13.21
N ASP A 188 -2.93 -15.72 13.38
CA ASP A 188 -2.12 -16.39 12.36
C ASP A 188 -2.96 -16.91 11.19
N THR A 189 -4.25 -17.18 11.41
CA THR A 189 -5.19 -17.58 10.34
C THR A 189 -5.64 -16.44 9.44
N ILE A 190 -5.39 -15.18 9.79
CA ILE A 190 -5.74 -14.02 8.95
C ILE A 190 -4.63 -13.79 7.91
N GLN A 191 -4.84 -14.20 6.66
CA GLN A 191 -3.87 -13.95 5.60
C GLN A 191 -4.24 -12.70 4.80
N ILE A 192 -3.48 -11.62 4.96
CA ILE A 192 -3.67 -10.41 4.15
C ILE A 192 -3.09 -10.67 2.76
N LEU A 193 -3.93 -10.55 1.73
CA LEU A 193 -3.57 -10.82 0.35
C LEU A 193 -3.08 -9.57 -0.37
N THR A 194 -3.73 -8.44 -0.11
CA THR A 194 -3.35 -7.14 -0.66
C THR A 194 -3.83 -5.99 0.22
N ILE A 195 -3.11 -4.88 0.16
CA ILE A 195 -3.47 -3.61 0.79
C ILE A 195 -3.36 -2.57 -0.32
N ARG A 196 -4.47 -1.91 -0.65
CA ARG A 196 -4.51 -1.02 -1.79
C ARG A 196 -5.34 0.22 -1.51
N SER A 197 -5.01 1.31 -2.18
CA SER A 197 -5.90 2.47 -2.21
C SER A 197 -7.22 2.06 -2.86
N ALA A 198 -8.31 2.31 -2.16
CA ALA A 198 -9.64 2.07 -2.69
C ALA A 198 -9.90 3.06 -3.84
N PRO A 199 -10.66 2.66 -4.88
CA PRO A 199 -11.14 3.60 -5.88
C PRO A 199 -11.93 4.71 -5.19
N SER A 200 -11.41 5.93 -5.23
CA SER A 200 -12.12 7.10 -4.72
C SER A 200 -13.32 7.37 -5.63
N THR A 201 -14.54 7.29 -5.11
CA THR A 201 -15.73 7.87 -5.77
C THR A 201 -15.70 9.40 -5.74
N GLN A 202 -14.80 10.00 -4.96
CA GLN A 202 -14.49 11.41 -5.10
C GLN A 202 -13.61 11.57 -6.33
N ILE A 203 -14.27 11.87 -7.45
CA ILE A 203 -13.69 12.57 -8.58
C ILE A 203 -12.92 13.73 -7.95
N MET A 204 -11.59 13.66 -7.91
CA MET A 204 -10.79 14.85 -7.67
C MET A 204 -11.17 15.80 -8.79
N ASN A 205 -12.01 16.78 -8.49
CA ASN A 205 -12.33 17.81 -9.46
C ASN A 205 -11.00 18.46 -9.81
N PRO A 206 -10.50 18.34 -11.06
CA PRO A 206 -9.18 18.85 -11.43
C PRO A 206 -9.09 20.39 -11.28
N LEU A 207 -10.23 21.07 -11.06
CA LEU A 207 -10.34 22.49 -10.80
C LEU A 207 -10.23 22.86 -9.31
N LEU A 208 -10.27 21.89 -8.39
CA LEU A 208 -10.07 22.15 -6.96
C LEU A 208 -8.60 21.91 -6.57
N PRO A 209 -7.99 22.82 -5.79
CA PRO A 209 -6.63 22.60 -5.30
C PRO A 209 -6.59 21.33 -4.43
N PRO A 210 -5.47 20.58 -4.44
CA PRO A 210 -5.30 19.41 -3.61
C PRO A 210 -5.51 19.79 -2.14
N LEU A 211 -6.30 19.00 -1.42
CA LEU A 211 -6.57 19.25 -0.01
C LEU A 211 -5.26 19.26 0.81
N PRO A 212 -5.20 19.92 1.96
CA PRO A 212 -4.09 19.76 2.91
C PRO A 212 -3.86 18.29 3.25
N PHE A 213 -2.60 17.89 3.49
CA PHE A 213 -2.22 16.48 3.73
C PHE A 213 -3.10 15.78 4.77
N ASP A 214 -3.39 16.43 5.90
CA ASP A 214 -4.23 15.84 6.95
C ASP A 214 -5.67 15.60 6.50
N GLN A 215 -6.21 16.49 5.66
CA GLN A 215 -7.54 16.33 5.08
C GLN A 215 -7.56 15.24 4.00
N GLN A 216 -6.51 15.17 3.16
CA GLN A 216 -6.34 14.07 2.20
C GLN A 216 -6.28 12.74 2.94
N LYS A 217 -5.49 12.67 4.03
CA LYS A 217 -5.39 11.46 4.85
C LYS A 217 -6.73 11.06 5.42
N GLN A 218 -7.50 11.99 5.98
CA GLN A 218 -8.85 11.71 6.52
C GLN A 218 -9.83 11.20 5.47
N GLN A 219 -9.65 11.57 4.21
CA GLN A 219 -10.46 11.12 3.08
C GLN A 219 -9.90 9.88 2.38
N ALA A 220 -8.65 9.49 2.68
CA ALA A 220 -8.03 8.30 2.13
C ALA A 220 -8.86 7.07 2.50
N LEU A 221 -9.18 6.28 1.48
CA LEU A 221 -9.84 5.00 1.61
C LEU A 221 -8.84 3.92 1.17
N THR A 222 -8.64 2.94 2.04
CA THR A 222 -7.76 1.80 1.79
C THR A 222 -8.56 0.53 1.93
N ASP A 223 -8.52 -0.30 0.89
CA ASP A 223 -9.10 -1.64 0.91
C ASP A 223 -8.02 -2.64 1.33
N VAL A 224 -8.31 -3.41 2.37
CA VAL A 224 -7.50 -4.55 2.80
C VAL A 224 -8.27 -5.81 2.44
N ILE A 225 -7.67 -6.62 1.58
CA ILE A 225 -8.26 -7.88 1.11
C ILE A 225 -7.53 -9.01 1.81
N PHE A 226 -8.28 -9.88 2.47
CA PHE A 226 -7.72 -10.94 3.30
C PHE A 226 -8.55 -12.21 3.21
N TYR A 227 -7.90 -13.33 3.47
CA TYR A 227 -8.51 -14.65 3.50
C TYR A 227 -8.44 -15.23 4.91
N VAL A 228 -9.49 -15.96 5.29
CA VAL A 228 -9.56 -16.73 6.53
C VAL A 228 -9.91 -18.16 6.17
N PRO A 229 -9.01 -19.13 6.39
CA PRO A 229 -9.26 -20.53 6.09
C PRO A 229 -10.54 -21.04 6.76
N ASN A 230 -11.31 -21.85 6.02
CA ASN A 230 -12.54 -22.50 6.48
C ASN A 230 -13.70 -21.55 6.87
N MET A 231 -13.65 -20.28 6.47
CA MET A 231 -14.78 -19.36 6.62
C MET A 231 -15.23 -18.85 5.24
N ALA A 232 -16.53 -18.93 4.99
CA ALA A 232 -17.12 -18.38 3.76
C ALA A 232 -17.00 -16.84 3.75
N LYS A 233 -16.74 -16.28 2.57
CA LYS A 233 -16.58 -14.84 2.36
C LYS A 233 -17.77 -14.06 2.91
N GLU A 234 -18.98 -14.49 2.60
CA GLU A 234 -20.23 -13.84 2.99
C GLU A 234 -20.38 -13.81 4.52
N LEU A 235 -20.00 -14.90 5.19
CA LEU A 235 -20.02 -14.98 6.64
C LEU A 235 -19.04 -13.95 7.24
N ILE A 236 -17.80 -13.90 6.73
CA ILE A 236 -16.79 -12.93 7.17
C ILE A 236 -17.34 -11.51 6.98
N GLU A 237 -17.78 -11.16 5.78
CA GLU A 237 -18.19 -9.80 5.44
C GLU A 237 -19.44 -9.36 6.22
N ASN A 238 -20.41 -10.25 6.44
CA ASN A 238 -21.59 -9.98 7.27
C ASN A 238 -21.23 -9.77 8.76
N THR A 239 -20.37 -10.63 9.31
CA THR A 239 -19.90 -10.49 10.70
C THR A 239 -19.12 -9.19 10.89
N LEU A 240 -18.27 -8.80 9.93
CA LEU A 240 -17.55 -7.54 10.02
C LEU A 240 -18.47 -6.32 9.86
N ASN A 241 -19.41 -6.35 8.92
CA ASN A 241 -20.36 -5.25 8.70
C ASN A 241 -21.20 -4.93 9.95
N THR A 242 -21.61 -5.95 10.69
CA THR A 242 -22.35 -5.77 11.95
C THR A 242 -21.48 -5.25 13.11
N ASN A 243 -20.14 -5.30 12.98
CA ASN A 243 -19.18 -4.98 14.02
C ASN A 243 -18.21 -3.83 13.65
N LEU A 244 -18.47 -3.05 12.59
CA LEU A 244 -17.58 -1.98 12.13
C LEU A 244 -17.23 -0.96 13.23
N ALA A 245 -18.18 -0.63 14.11
CA ALA A 245 -17.97 0.30 15.22
C ALA A 245 -16.93 -0.19 16.25
N LEU A 246 -16.73 -1.51 16.37
CA LEU A 246 -15.73 -2.08 17.28
C LEU A 246 -14.30 -1.81 16.81
N PHE A 247 -14.06 -1.73 15.49
CA PHE A 247 -12.74 -1.38 14.96
C PHE A 247 -12.27 -0.02 15.44
N LEU A 248 -13.16 0.97 15.43
CA LEU A 248 -12.82 2.32 15.86
C LEU A 248 -12.70 2.39 17.39
N SER A 249 -13.71 1.92 18.12
CA SER A 249 -13.79 2.07 19.57
C SER A 249 -12.74 1.29 20.35
N ARG A 250 -12.30 0.11 19.86
CA ARG A 250 -11.29 -0.71 20.55
C ARG A 250 -9.90 -0.66 19.92
N TYR A 251 -9.80 -0.50 18.60
CA TYR A 251 -8.54 -0.66 17.88
C TYR A 251 -8.06 0.64 17.21
N GLY A 252 -8.87 1.71 17.27
CA GLY A 252 -8.55 2.98 16.64
C GLY A 252 -8.42 2.87 15.12
N ILE A 253 -9.14 1.94 14.48
CA ILE A 253 -9.18 1.74 13.03
C ILE A 253 -10.57 2.13 12.56
N ARG A 254 -10.67 3.12 11.67
CA ARG A 254 -11.98 3.55 11.16
C ARG A 254 -12.39 2.68 9.97
N ALA A 255 -12.92 1.49 10.26
CA ALA A 255 -13.53 0.64 9.24
C ALA A 255 -14.88 1.22 8.80
N THR A 256 -15.10 1.40 7.51
CA THR A 256 -16.31 2.04 6.95
C THR A 256 -17.20 1.08 6.17
N ALA A 257 -16.65 -0.03 5.69
CA ALA A 257 -17.42 -1.09 5.02
C ALA A 257 -16.68 -2.42 5.09
N SER A 258 -17.43 -3.52 5.03
CA SER A 258 -16.93 -4.85 4.70
C SER A 258 -17.63 -5.35 3.44
N GLY A 259 -16.87 -5.93 2.51
CA GLY A 259 -17.37 -6.32 1.18
C GLY A 259 -17.98 -5.15 0.40
N PRO A 260 -17.26 -4.02 0.19
CA PRO A 260 -17.79 -2.91 -0.58
C PRO A 260 -18.21 -3.39 -1.97
N ASN A 261 -19.51 -3.35 -2.24
CA ASN A 261 -20.06 -3.85 -3.50
C ASN A 261 -19.88 -2.77 -4.59
N PRO A 262 -19.09 -3.01 -5.65
CA PRO A 262 -18.90 -2.03 -6.72
C PRO A 262 -20.18 -1.78 -7.53
N CYS A 263 -21.20 -2.65 -7.43
CA CYS A 263 -22.51 -2.41 -8.01
C CYS A 263 -23.34 -1.38 -7.22
N THR A 264 -22.96 -1.05 -5.99
CA THR A 264 -23.64 -0.01 -5.22
C THR A 264 -23.44 1.34 -5.91
N ASN A 265 -24.53 1.93 -6.39
CA ASN A 265 -24.55 3.16 -7.20
C ASN A 265 -23.96 3.02 -8.62
N TYR A 266 -23.77 1.79 -9.12
CA TYR A 266 -23.38 1.57 -10.51
C TYR A 266 -24.62 1.58 -11.40
N GLY A 267 -24.71 2.56 -12.30
CA GLY A 267 -25.84 2.71 -13.22
C GLY A 267 -25.72 1.77 -14.41
N CYS A 268 -26.60 0.78 -14.49
CA CYS A 268 -26.69 -0.11 -15.65
C CYS A 268 -27.80 0.32 -16.63
N PRO A 269 -27.59 0.16 -17.95
CA PRO A 269 -28.64 0.40 -18.96
C PRO A 269 -29.89 -0.45 -18.74
N THR A 270 -31.04 0.04 -19.21
CA THR A 270 -32.32 -0.70 -19.17
C THR A 270 -32.19 -2.10 -19.78
N GLY A 271 -32.69 -3.12 -19.10
CA GLY A 271 -32.62 -4.52 -19.53
C GLY A 271 -31.36 -5.28 -19.06
N THR A 272 -30.42 -4.59 -18.43
CA THR A 272 -29.20 -5.21 -17.85
C THR A 272 -29.24 -5.17 -16.31
N THR A 273 -28.44 -6.02 -15.68
CA THR A 273 -28.26 -6.11 -14.22
C THR A 273 -26.78 -6.01 -13.90
N CYS A 274 -26.44 -5.34 -12.81
CA CYS A 274 -25.06 -5.25 -12.37
C CYS A 274 -24.58 -6.60 -11.82
N ARG A 275 -23.45 -7.06 -12.34
CA ARG A 275 -22.70 -8.22 -11.89
C ARG A 275 -21.41 -7.73 -11.22
N TYR A 276 -21.19 -8.22 -10.01
CA TYR A 276 -19.91 -8.10 -9.33
C TYR A 276 -18.92 -9.11 -9.92
N ASP A 277 -17.74 -8.65 -10.32
CA ASP A 277 -16.65 -9.50 -10.77
C ASP A 277 -15.35 -9.16 -10.02
N ARG A 278 -14.60 -10.20 -9.66
CA ARG A 278 -13.29 -10.09 -9.02
C ARG A 278 -12.24 -10.69 -9.95
N THR A 279 -11.32 -9.86 -10.39
CA THR A 279 -10.26 -10.25 -11.30
C THR A 279 -8.89 -10.20 -10.64
N ILE A 280 -8.07 -11.22 -10.92
CA ILE A 280 -6.66 -11.29 -10.52
C ILE A 280 -5.85 -10.69 -11.66
N GLN A 281 -5.18 -9.58 -11.38
CA GLN A 281 -4.32 -8.93 -12.37
C GLN A 281 -2.97 -9.64 -12.44
N PRO A 282 -2.34 -9.72 -13.64
CA PRO A 282 -1.08 -10.43 -13.81
C PRO A 282 0.08 -9.83 -13.01
N LEU A 283 0.14 -8.50 -12.89
CA LEU A 283 1.20 -7.80 -12.17
C LEU A 283 0.82 -7.59 -10.71
N PRO A 284 1.78 -7.74 -9.77
CA PRO A 284 1.51 -7.56 -8.34
C PRO A 284 1.19 -6.11 -8.00
N TYR A 285 0.64 -5.90 -6.80
CA TYR A 285 0.42 -4.58 -6.23
C TYR A 285 1.50 -4.28 -5.18
N LEU A 286 2.33 -3.27 -5.44
CA LEU A 286 3.41 -2.87 -4.54
C LEU A 286 2.97 -1.72 -3.64
N VAL A 287 3.11 -1.91 -2.32
CA VAL A 287 3.12 -0.84 -1.33
C VAL A 287 4.53 -0.72 -0.77
N ASP A 288 5.10 0.47 -0.83
CA ASP A 288 6.52 0.69 -0.53
C ASP A 288 6.72 1.77 0.54
N THR A 289 7.53 1.46 1.55
CA THR A 289 7.95 2.40 2.59
C THR A 289 9.47 2.31 2.77
N ASN A 290 10.04 3.11 3.67
CA ASN A 290 11.47 3.02 3.95
C ASN A 290 11.87 1.69 4.58
N LEU A 291 11.09 1.20 5.56
CA LEU A 291 11.47 0.03 6.38
C LEU A 291 10.76 -1.26 5.95
N THR A 292 9.66 -1.14 5.21
CA THR A 292 8.85 -2.28 4.80
C THR A 292 8.33 -2.14 3.38
N SER A 293 8.17 -3.25 2.67
CA SER A 293 7.35 -3.31 1.46
C SER A 293 6.41 -4.49 1.53
N PHE A 294 5.26 -4.34 0.90
CA PHE A 294 4.31 -5.42 0.71
C PHE A 294 3.99 -5.53 -0.77
N VAL A 295 4.37 -6.67 -1.36
CA VAL A 295 4.08 -7.05 -2.74
C VAL A 295 2.92 -8.01 -2.68
N GLY A 296 1.71 -7.47 -2.77
CA GLY A 296 0.47 -8.24 -2.67
C GLY A 296 -0.08 -8.66 -4.03
N ILE A 297 -1.13 -9.46 -3.98
CA ILE A 297 -1.88 -9.88 -5.17
C ILE A 297 -2.69 -8.68 -5.66
N ASN A 298 -2.61 -8.35 -6.94
CA ASN A 298 -3.40 -7.25 -7.47
C ASN A 298 -4.81 -7.75 -7.82
N ILE A 299 -5.74 -7.48 -6.90
CA ILE A 299 -7.14 -7.91 -7.00
C ILE A 299 -7.99 -6.69 -7.34
N LEU A 300 -8.74 -6.75 -8.45
CA LEU A 300 -9.70 -5.72 -8.84
C LEU A 300 -11.12 -6.23 -8.67
N ASP A 301 -11.88 -5.53 -7.83
CA ASP A 301 -13.32 -5.67 -7.68
C ASP A 301 -13.99 -4.64 -8.61
N SER A 302 -14.77 -5.12 -9.59
CA SER A 302 -15.43 -4.29 -10.60
C SER A 302 -16.91 -4.63 -10.76
N ALA A 303 -17.67 -3.64 -11.21
CA ALA A 303 -19.05 -3.79 -11.64
C ALA A 303 -19.10 -3.93 -13.17
N ASP A 304 -19.94 -4.84 -13.66
CA ASP A 304 -20.20 -5.08 -15.08
C ASP A 304 -21.71 -5.19 -15.32
N CYS A 305 -22.23 -4.68 -16.44
CA CYS A 305 -23.66 -4.78 -16.76
C CYS A 305 -23.90 -5.95 -17.70
N VAL A 306 -24.60 -6.97 -17.21
CA VAL A 306 -24.93 -8.17 -17.98
C VAL A 306 -26.41 -8.24 -18.32
N ASN A 307 -26.77 -8.92 -19.41
CA ASN A 307 -28.17 -9.14 -19.75
C ASN A 307 -28.87 -9.93 -18.65
N SER A 308 -30.07 -9.48 -18.27
CA SER A 308 -30.88 -10.08 -17.20
C SER A 308 -31.27 -11.56 -17.45
N SER A 309 -31.13 -12.06 -18.68
CA SER A 309 -31.39 -13.46 -19.04
C SER A 309 -30.18 -14.40 -18.85
N THR A 310 -28.99 -13.90 -18.52
CA THR A 310 -27.77 -14.71 -18.33
C THR A 310 -27.22 -14.68 -16.91
N SER A 311 -27.94 -14.12 -15.93
CA SER A 311 -27.50 -14.02 -14.54
C SER A 311 -27.71 -15.35 -13.79
N VAL A 312 -26.88 -16.34 -14.07
CA VAL A 312 -26.57 -17.37 -13.06
C VAL A 312 -25.41 -16.80 -12.24
N GLN A 313 -25.66 -16.50 -10.96
CA GLN A 313 -24.58 -16.16 -10.02
C GLN A 313 -23.55 -17.29 -10.02
N PRO A 314 -22.24 -17.02 -10.16
CA PRO A 314 -21.26 -18.01 -9.75
C PRO A 314 -21.38 -18.20 -8.22
N PRO A 315 -21.16 -19.42 -7.73
CA PRO A 315 -21.17 -19.73 -6.30
C PRO A 315 -20.11 -18.94 -5.52
#